data_AF-A0A255R8P8-F1
#
_entry.id   AF-A0A255R8P8-F1
#
_cell.length_a   1.000
_cell.length_b   1.000
_cell.length_c   1.000
_cell.angle_alpha   90.00
_cell.angle_beta   90.00
_cell.angle_gamma   90.00
#
_symmetry.space_group_name_H-M   'P 1'
#
loop_
_entity.id
_entity.type
_entity.pdbx_description
1 polymer ?
#
loop_
_entity_poly.entity_id
_entity_poly.type
_entity_poly.pdbx_seq_one_letter_code
_entity_poly.pdbx_strand_id
1 'polypeptide(L)' 'MGLKCYTVYNGTKIIGDNAFYISKIESIISPNGLTCIGNAAFCGCANLKEIKLPDTLTEIGEGAFCGCI' A
#
# COMPACT_ATOMS: atom_id res chain seq x y z
N MET A 1 2.09 -18.56 7.85
CA MET A 1 2.74 -17.40 8.50
C MET A 1 2.75 -16.25 7.49
N GLY A 2 1.65 -15.51 7.36
CA GLY A 2 1.58 -14.28 6.56
C GLY A 2 1.61 -13.10 7.52
N LEU A 3 2.33 -12.02 7.17
CA LEU A 3 2.34 -10.80 7.96
C LEU A 3 0.92 -10.24 8.05
N LYS A 4 0.36 -10.32 9.26
CA LYS A 4 -1.04 -9.98 9.55
C LYS A 4 -1.32 -8.47 9.45
N CYS A 5 -0.26 -7.66 9.58
CA CYS A 5 -0.30 -6.20 9.54
C CYS A 5 1.11 -5.69 9.20
N TYR A 6 1.23 -4.83 8.19
CA TYR A 6 2.47 -4.10 7.91
C TYR A 6 2.29 -2.64 8.31
N THR A 7 3.16 -2.17 9.20
CA THR A 7 3.24 -0.75 9.55
C THR A 7 4.34 -0.13 8.70
N VAL A 8 3.95 0.79 7.81
CA VAL A 8 4.93 1.65 7.16
C VAL A 8 5.46 2.63 8.23
N TYR A 9 6.79 2.82 8.31
CA TYR A 9 7.39 3.67 9.33
C TYR A 9 6.81 5.09 9.33
N ASN A 10 6.65 5.66 10.53
CA ASN A 10 6.17 7.04 10.68
C ASN A 10 7.14 8.00 9.99
N GLY A 11 6.63 8.87 9.11
CA GLY A 11 7.43 9.75 8.26
C GLY A 11 7.71 9.21 6.84
N THR A 12 7.29 7.99 6.50
CA THR A 12 7.34 7.52 5.11
C THR A 12 6.36 8.33 4.25
N LYS A 13 6.92 9.08 3.29
CA LYS A 13 6.16 9.89 2.33
C LYS A 13 5.73 9.13 1.07
N ILE A 14 6.46 8.07 0.72
CA ILE A 14 6.30 7.39 -0.56
C ILE A 14 6.30 5.88 -0.32
N ILE A 15 5.26 5.20 -0.80
CA ILE A 15 5.30 3.76 -1.07
C ILE A 15 5.72 3.61 -2.53
N GLY A 16 6.91 3.07 -2.77
CA GLY A 16 7.48 3.01 -4.11
C GLY A 16 6.79 2.02 -5.05
N ASP A 17 7.18 2.09 -6.32
CA ASP A 17 6.72 1.16 -7.36
C ASP A 17 6.95 -0.30 -6.93
N ASN A 18 5.93 -1.15 -7.14
CA ASN A 18 5.94 -2.58 -6.82
C ASN A 18 6.27 -2.94 -5.35
N ALA A 19 6.23 -1.99 -4.40
CA ALA A 19 6.70 -2.20 -3.02
C ALA A 19 6.08 -3.43 -2.31
N PHE A 20 4.84 -3.76 -2.64
CA PHE A 20 4.08 -4.90 -2.14
C PHE A 20 3.53 -5.77 -3.28
N TYR A 21 4.12 -5.75 -4.47
CA TYR A 21 3.68 -6.57 -5.61
C TYR A 21 3.50 -8.04 -5.18
N ILE A 22 2.33 -8.62 -5.48
CA ILE A 22 1.89 -9.99 -5.13
C ILE A 22 2.03 -10.37 -3.64
N SER A 23 2.13 -9.38 -2.75
CA SER A 23 2.29 -9.63 -1.32
C SER A 23 1.01 -10.19 -0.70
N LYS A 24 1.16 -11.03 0.33
CA LYS A 24 0.05 -11.65 1.07
C LYS A 24 -0.43 -10.80 2.26
N ILE A 25 -0.21 -9.49 2.22
CA ILE A 25 -0.68 -8.58 3.26
C ILE A 25 -2.20 -8.56 3.29
N GLU A 26 -2.77 -8.54 4.50
CA GLU A 26 -4.22 -8.40 4.68
C GLU A 26 -4.64 -6.95 4.97
N SER A 27 -3.73 -6.18 5.56
CA SER A 27 -3.95 -4.79 5.95
C SER A 27 -2.64 -4.02 5.96
N ILE A 28 -2.75 -2.71 5.74
CA ILE A 28 -1.65 -1.75 5.87
C ILE A 28 -2.10 -0.59 6.75
N ILE A 29 -1.24 -0.22 7.69
CA ILE A 29 -1.39 1.02 8.45
C ILE A 29 -0.66 2.10 7.67
N SER A 30 -1.42 3.01 7.07
CA SER A 30 -0.82 4.14 6.37
C SER A 30 -0.13 5.09 7.35
N PRO A 31 1.10 5.53 7.07
CA PRO A 31 1.80 6.47 7.93
C PRO A 31 1.20 7.88 7.76
N ASN A 32 1.22 8.65 8.85
CA ASN A 32 0.89 10.07 8.79
C ASN A 32 1.92 10.78 7.90
N GLY A 33 1.45 11.42 6.83
CA GLY A 33 2.31 12.10 5.86
C GLY A 33 2.66 11.29 4.61
N LEU A 34 2.03 10.13 4.37
CA LEU A 34 2.09 9.48 3.06
C LEU A 34 1.52 10.43 2.00
N THR A 35 2.30 10.73 0.97
CA THR A 35 1.92 11.62 -0.15
C THR A 35 1.81 10.89 -1.48
N CYS A 36 2.50 9.76 -1.65
CA CYS A 36 2.53 9.04 -2.93
C CYS A 36 2.50 7.51 -2.75
N ILE A 37 1.73 6.84 -3.61
CA ILE A 37 1.77 5.39 -3.85
C ILE A 37 2.20 5.17 -5.29
N GLY A 38 3.27 4.41 -5.50
CA GLY A 38 3.87 4.17 -6.80
C GLY A 38 3.09 3.19 -7.69
N ASN A 39 3.58 3.04 -8.92
CA ASN A 39 2.99 2.16 -9.92
C ASN A 39 3.01 0.70 -9.45
N ALA A 40 1.89 0.00 -9.63
CA ALA A 40 1.72 -1.39 -9.24
C ALA A 40 2.11 -1.72 -7.76
N ALA A 41 2.13 -0.72 -6.87
CA ALA A 41 2.63 -0.86 -5.50
C ALA A 41 1.99 -2.01 -4.71
N PHE A 42 0.71 -2.29 -4.93
CA PHE A 42 -0.07 -3.40 -4.33
C PHE A 42 -0.66 -4.33 -5.40
N CYS A 43 -0.14 -4.31 -6.62
CA CYS A 43 -0.70 -5.13 -7.69
C CYS A 43 -0.60 -6.62 -7.33
N GLY A 44 -1.72 -7.33 -7.42
CA GLY A 44 -1.84 -8.75 -7.07
C GLY A 44 -1.94 -9.05 -5.58
N CYS A 45 -2.14 -8.06 -4.70
CA CYS A 45 -2.42 -8.27 -3.28
C CYS A 45 -3.85 -8.81 -3.05
N ALA A 46 -4.12 -10.06 -3.46
CA ALA A 46 -5.44 -10.69 -3.43
C ALA A 46 -6.03 -10.89 -2.01
N ASN A 47 -5.24 -10.70 -0.96
CA ASN A 47 -5.68 -10.82 0.43
C ASN A 47 -5.90 -9.45 1.10
N LEU A 48 -5.60 -8.34 0.43
CA LEU A 48 -5.72 -7.00 1.00
C LEU A 48 -7.19 -6.62 1.12
N LYS A 49 -7.72 -6.64 2.34
CA LYS A 49 -9.15 -6.40 2.61
C LYS A 49 -9.48 -4.93 2.79
N GLU A 50 -8.57 -4.19 3.41
CA GLU A 50 -8.78 -2.79 3.76
C GLU A 50 -7.46 -2.02 3.73
N ILE A 51 -7.50 -0.82 3.16
CA ILE A 51 -6.45 0.19 3.25
C ILE A 51 -7.06 1.51 3.69
N LYS A 52 -6.54 2.10 4.77
CA LYS A 52 -6.90 3.45 5.19
C LYS A 52 -5.88 4.41 4.60
N LEU A 53 -6.30 5.20 3.62
CA LEU A 53 -5.46 6.24 3.02
C LEU A 53 -5.51 7.51 3.87
N PRO A 54 -4.40 8.23 4.06
CA PRO A 54 -4.38 9.48 4.80
C PRO A 54 -4.78 10.64 3.90
N ASP A 55 -5.31 11.71 4.50
CA ASP A 55 -5.72 12.92 3.78
C ASP A 55 -4.54 13.65 3.09
N THR A 56 -3.31 13.29 3.44
CA THR A 56 -2.09 13.83 2.83
C THR A 56 -1.74 13.20 1.49
N LEU A 57 -2.43 12.13 1.08
CA LEU A 57 -2.12 11.42 -0.16
C LEU A 57 -2.50 12.25 -1.38
N THR A 58 -1.53 12.52 -2.24
CA THR A 58 -1.72 13.35 -3.44
C THR A 58 -1.59 12.57 -4.74
N GLU A 59 -0.99 11.38 -4.72
CA GLU A 59 -0.70 10.60 -5.93
C GLU A 59 -0.87 9.10 -5.71
N ILE A 60 -1.49 8.45 -6.69
CA ILE A 60 -1.61 6.99 -6.81
C ILE A 60 -1.17 6.60 -8.23
N GLY A 61 -0.13 5.78 -8.32
CA GLY A 61 0.44 5.31 -9.57
C GLY A 61 -0.48 4.34 -10.31
N GLU A 62 -0.16 4.14 -11.59
CA GLU A 62 -0.90 3.27 -12.49
C GLU A 62 -0.94 1.83 -11.95
N GLY A 63 -2.14 1.25 -11.93
CA GLY A 63 -2.33 -0.14 -11.50
C GLY A 63 -1.91 -0.41 -10.05
N ALA A 64 -1.75 0.61 -9.20
CA ALA A 64 -1.28 0.46 -7.82
C ALA A 64 -2.06 -0.59 -7.03
N PHE A 65 -3.35 -0.81 -7.33
CA PHE A 65 -4.21 -1.81 -6.69
C PHE A 65 -4.78 -2.83 -7.69
N CYS A 66 -4.16 -3.02 -8.85
CA CYS A 66 -4.63 -3.97 -9.86
C CYS A 66 -4.63 -5.39 -9.28
N GLY A 67 -5.75 -6.11 -9.36
CA GLY A 67 -5.84 -7.48 -8.81
C GLY A 67 -5.94 -7.57 -7.28
N CYS A 68 -6.17 -6.45 -6.57
CA CYS A 68 -6.75 -6.47 -5.22
C CYS A 68 -8.27 -6.68 -5.36
N ILE A 69 -8.86 -7.64 -4.63
CA ILE A 69 -10.27 -8.06 -4.77
C ILE A 69 -10.94 -8.09 -3.40
#